data_AF-A0A329LUY3-F1
#
_entry.id   AF-A0A329LUY3-F1
#
_cell.length_a   1.000
_cell.length_b   1.000
_cell.length_c   1.000
_cell.angle_alpha   90.00
_cell.angle_beta   90.00
_cell.angle_gamma   90.00
#
_symmetry.space_group_name_H-M   'P 1'
#
loop_
_entity.id
_entity.type
_entity.pdbx_description
1 polymer ?
#
loop_
_entity_poly.entity_id
_entity_poly.type
_entity_poly.pdbx_seq_one_letter_code
_entity_poly.pdbx_strand_id
1 'polypeptide(L)'
;MKGQLVRKAMVMALSMFLIFSSFHAAFAEMEIETETKAEAPADLKTSWASKALQEWWTKEWIHGYPDGTFRPDSNITRAEFMTLVNQVLGLSAKADLSFRDLPTDNWAFDQIAIAV
;
A
#
# COMPACT_ATOMS: atom_id res chain seq x y z
N MET A 1 -29.02 13.74 55.73
CA MET A 1 -29.39 13.05 54.47
C MET A 1 -28.67 13.60 53.21
N LYS A 2 -27.98 14.76 53.25
CA LYS A 2 -27.31 15.36 52.07
C LYS A 2 -25.97 14.69 51.68
N GLY A 3 -25.20 14.17 52.64
CA GLY A 3 -23.87 13.58 52.37
C GLY A 3 -23.86 12.24 51.62
N GLN A 4 -24.91 11.43 51.78
CA GLN A 4 -25.03 10.16 51.03
C GLN A 4 -25.36 10.39 49.55
N LEU A 5 -26.07 11.47 49.21
CA LEU A 5 -26.35 11.82 47.81
C LEU A 5 -25.08 12.24 47.08
N VAL A 6 -24.25 13.09 47.69
CA VAL A 6 -22.98 13.55 47.10
C VAL A 6 -22.01 12.39 46.88
N ARG A 7 -21.94 11.45 47.83
CA ARG A 7 -21.08 10.26 47.70
C ARG A 7 -21.52 9.35 46.55
N LYS A 8 -22.83 9.17 46.35
CA LYS A 8 -23.38 8.39 45.22
C LYS A 8 -23.17 9.09 43.87
N ALA A 9 -23.34 10.41 43.82
CA ALA A 9 -23.10 11.20 42.62
C ALA A 9 -21.62 11.17 42.18
N MET A 10 -20.68 11.24 43.14
CA MET A 10 -19.25 11.15 42.87
C MET A 10 -18.84 9.75 42.37
N VAL A 11 -19.42 8.68 42.91
CA VAL A 11 -19.16 7.31 42.45
C VAL A 11 -19.74 7.08 41.05
N MET A 12 -20.91 7.62 40.72
CA MET A 12 -21.46 7.55 39.36
C MET A 12 -20.63 8.36 38.35
N ALA A 13 -20.11 9.52 38.73
CA ALA A 13 -19.22 10.31 37.87
C ALA A 13 -17.89 9.59 37.61
N LEU A 14 -17.31 8.95 38.64
CA LEU A 14 -16.08 8.16 38.51
C LEU A 14 -16.30 6.91 37.65
N SER A 15 -17.42 6.19 37.82
CA SER A 15 -17.73 5.03 37.00
C SER A 15 -17.98 5.42 35.54
N MET A 16 -18.63 6.56 35.30
CA MET A 16 -18.82 7.10 33.95
C MET A 16 -17.49 7.51 33.30
N PHE A 17 -16.55 8.06 34.07
CA PHE A 17 -15.21 8.41 33.60
C PHE A 17 -14.36 7.17 33.29
N LEU A 18 -14.48 6.11 34.09
CA LEU A 18 -13.77 4.84 33.86
C LEU A 18 -14.29 4.09 32.63
N ILE A 19 -15.60 4.12 32.38
CA ILE A 19 -16.20 3.53 31.16
C ILE A 19 -15.81 4.35 29.93
N PHE A 20 -15.78 5.69 30.03
CA PHE A 20 -15.35 6.57 28.93
C PHE A 20 -13.85 6.41 28.60
N SER A 21 -13.00 6.22 29.60
CA SER A 21 -11.57 5.91 29.42
C SER A 21 -11.35 4.54 28.78
N SER A 22 -12.22 3.56 29.06
CA SER A 22 -12.13 2.21 28.48
C SER A 22 -12.57 2.19 27.00
N PHE A 23 -13.40 3.14 26.58
CA PHE A 23 -13.83 3.28 25.19
C PHE A 23 -12.78 3.95 24.29
N HIS A 24 -11.80 4.66 24.86
CA HIS A 24 -10.67 5.25 24.11
C HIS A 24 -9.66 4.20 23.65
N ALA A 25 -9.47 3.12 24.41
CA ALA A 25 -8.55 2.04 24.05
C ALA A 25 -9.02 1.26 22.80
N ALA A 26 -10.32 1.08 22.61
CA ALA A 26 -10.87 0.42 21.43
C ALA A 26 -10.76 1.25 20.13
N PHE A 27 -10.53 2.56 20.24
CA PHE A 27 -10.35 3.46 19.10
C PHE A 27 -8.88 3.57 18.65
N ALA A 28 -7.94 3.10 19.48
CA ALA A 28 -6.51 3.08 19.16
C ALA A 28 -6.11 1.90 18.25
N GLU A 29 -6.88 0.80 18.28
CA GLU A 29 -6.73 -0.35 17.37
C GLU A 29 -7.48 -0.17 16.04
N MET A 30 -8.17 0.96 15.82
CA MET A 30 -8.60 1.32 14.48
C MET A 30 -7.38 1.85 13.72
N GLU A 31 -6.57 0.94 13.20
CA GLU A 31 -5.73 1.26 12.06
C GLU A 31 -6.67 1.74 10.97
N ILE A 32 -6.75 3.07 10.82
CA ILE A 32 -7.23 3.66 9.58
C ILE A 32 -6.16 3.29 8.57
N GLU A 33 -6.32 2.14 7.93
CA GLU A 33 -5.76 1.89 6.61
C GLU A 33 -6.39 2.95 5.70
N THR A 34 -5.82 4.15 5.72
CA THR A 34 -6.02 5.10 4.65
C THR A 34 -5.39 4.44 3.44
N GLU A 35 -6.20 3.69 2.69
CA GLU A 35 -5.90 3.27 1.32
C GLU A 35 -5.73 4.54 0.49
N THR A 36 -4.57 5.16 0.61
CA THR A 36 -4.18 6.30 -0.18
C THR A 36 -3.75 5.71 -1.50
N LYS A 37 -4.72 5.44 -2.38
CA LYS A 37 -4.45 5.01 -3.75
C LYS A 37 -3.42 5.97 -4.34
N ALA A 38 -2.24 5.43 -4.67
CA ALA A 38 -1.14 6.25 -5.16
C ALA A 38 -1.60 7.09 -6.35
N GLU A 39 -1.36 8.41 -6.30
CA GLU A 39 -1.69 9.28 -7.42
C GLU A 39 -0.79 8.95 -8.61
N ALA A 40 -1.37 8.90 -9.82
CA ALA A 40 -0.61 8.67 -11.04
C ALA A 40 0.47 9.75 -11.25
N PRO A 41 1.70 9.34 -11.62
CA PRO A 41 2.79 10.26 -11.96
C PRO A 41 2.38 11.34 -12.97
N ALA A 42 2.92 12.53 -12.81
CA ALA A 42 2.56 13.67 -13.66
C ALA A 42 2.96 13.47 -15.13
N ASP A 43 4.11 12.83 -15.38
CA ASP A 43 4.62 12.51 -16.71
C ASP A 43 3.77 11.48 -17.46
N LEU A 44 2.98 10.69 -16.72
CA LEU A 44 2.00 9.76 -17.26
C LEU A 44 0.83 10.52 -17.89
N LYS A 45 0.39 11.63 -17.28
CA LYS A 45 -0.72 12.47 -17.77
C LYS A 45 -0.36 13.23 -19.05
N THR A 46 0.89 13.67 -19.19
CA THR A 46 1.38 14.47 -20.33
C THR A 46 2.00 13.65 -21.47
N SER A 47 2.16 12.34 -21.29
CA SER A 47 2.71 11.43 -22.30
C SER A 47 1.84 11.30 -23.56
N TRP A 48 2.47 10.99 -24.71
CA TRP A 48 1.76 10.55 -25.92
C TRP A 48 0.91 9.28 -25.67
N ALA A 49 1.29 8.44 -24.69
CA ALA A 49 0.59 7.22 -24.30
C ALA A 49 -0.39 7.43 -23.13
N SER A 50 -0.67 8.67 -22.76
CA SER A 50 -1.39 9.04 -21.53
C SER A 50 -2.71 8.28 -21.33
N LYS A 51 -3.51 8.09 -22.38
CA LYS A 51 -4.77 7.32 -22.27
C LYS A 51 -4.53 5.88 -21.81
N ALA A 52 -3.63 5.16 -22.49
CA ALA A 52 -3.34 3.76 -22.18
C ALA A 52 -2.69 3.62 -20.81
N LEU A 53 -1.73 4.49 -20.49
CA LEU A 53 -1.04 4.43 -19.20
C LEU A 53 -1.99 4.76 -18.04
N GLN A 54 -2.91 5.71 -18.19
CA GLN A 54 -3.90 6.01 -17.14
C GLN A 54 -4.84 4.83 -16.90
N GLU A 55 -5.24 4.14 -17.97
CA GLU A 55 -6.01 2.90 -17.86
C GLU A 55 -5.22 1.82 -17.12
N TRP A 56 -3.93 1.65 -17.43
CA TRP A 56 -3.06 0.66 -16.78
C TRP A 56 -2.79 1.00 -15.31
N TRP A 57 -2.60 2.28 -14.98
CA TRP A 57 -2.47 2.76 -13.61
C TRP A 57 -3.73 2.46 -12.80
N THR A 58 -4.90 2.71 -13.38
CA THR A 58 -6.19 2.47 -12.71
C THR A 58 -6.40 0.98 -12.41
N LYS A 59 -5.88 0.10 -13.27
CA LYS A 59 -5.88 -1.37 -13.13
C LYS A 59 -4.74 -1.91 -12.28
N GLU A 60 -3.85 -1.05 -11.76
CA GLU A 60 -2.70 -1.44 -10.96
C GLU A 60 -1.73 -2.37 -11.70
N TRP A 61 -1.65 -2.24 -13.04
CA TRP A 61 -0.67 -2.97 -13.85
C TRP A 61 0.71 -2.29 -13.87
N ILE A 62 0.77 -1.02 -13.46
CA ILE A 62 1.97 -0.19 -13.40
C ILE A 62 1.97 0.66 -12.13
N HIS A 63 3.15 0.91 -11.55
CA HIS A 63 3.31 1.66 -10.29
C HIS A 63 4.33 2.80 -10.36
N GLY A 64 5.11 2.92 -11.45
CA GLY A 64 6.16 3.93 -11.58
C GLY A 64 7.40 3.62 -10.74
N TYR A 65 8.27 4.62 -10.62
CA TYR A 65 9.54 4.54 -9.88
C TYR A 65 9.41 5.17 -8.49
N PRO A 66 10.31 4.83 -7.54
CA PRO A 66 10.31 5.41 -6.19
C PRO A 66 10.45 6.94 -6.14
N ASP A 67 10.94 7.56 -7.22
CA ASP A 67 11.06 9.01 -7.35
C ASP A 67 9.75 9.70 -7.79
N GLY A 68 8.67 8.93 -7.98
CA GLY A 68 7.35 9.42 -8.38
C GLY A 68 7.17 9.62 -9.89
N THR A 69 8.10 9.14 -10.72
CA THR A 69 8.00 9.21 -12.19
C THR A 69 7.54 7.88 -12.81
N PHE A 70 7.07 7.91 -14.06
CA PHE A 70 6.84 6.69 -14.87
C PHE A 70 7.82 6.57 -16.04
N ARG A 71 8.37 7.68 -16.53
CA ARG A 71 9.35 7.77 -17.63
C ARG A 71 8.87 7.12 -18.94
N PRO A 72 7.71 7.53 -19.48
CA PRO A 72 7.04 6.88 -20.62
C PRO A 72 7.85 6.88 -21.92
N ASP A 73 8.83 7.77 -22.06
CA ASP A 73 9.68 7.87 -23.25
C ASP A 73 11.03 7.14 -23.08
N SER A 74 11.28 6.55 -21.91
CA SER A 74 12.49 5.76 -21.67
C SER A 74 12.35 4.34 -22.22
N ASN A 75 13.47 3.77 -22.66
CA ASN A 75 13.51 2.35 -23.00
C ASN A 75 13.26 1.52 -21.74
N ILE A 76 12.39 0.52 -21.86
CA ILE A 76 12.11 -0.44 -20.79
C ILE A 76 13.23 -1.47 -20.68
N THR A 77 13.60 -1.83 -19.45
CA THR A 77 14.54 -2.93 -19.19
C THR A 77 13.84 -4.29 -19.25
N ARG A 78 14.63 -5.37 -19.37
CA ARG A 78 14.09 -6.75 -19.31
C ARG A 78 13.35 -7.02 -17.99
N ALA A 79 13.88 -6.53 -16.88
CA ALA A 79 13.28 -6.69 -15.56
C ALA A 79 11.94 -5.96 -15.45
N GLU A 80 11.87 -4.70 -15.86
CA GLU A 80 10.62 -3.92 -15.87
C GLU A 80 9.56 -4.55 -16.77
N PHE A 81 9.95 -5.06 -17.94
CA PHE A 81 9.04 -5.76 -18.84
C PHE A 81 8.47 -7.02 -18.20
N MET A 82 9.31 -7.84 -17.54
CA MET A 82 8.85 -9.02 -16.82
C MET A 82 7.89 -8.66 -15.67
N THR A 83 8.20 -7.61 -14.90
CA THR A 83 7.29 -7.08 -13.88
C THR A 83 5.92 -6.75 -14.47
N LEU A 84 5.88 -6.01 -15.59
CA LEU A 84 4.63 -5.66 -16.26
C LEU A 84 3.83 -6.89 -16.68
N VAL A 85 4.48 -7.88 -17.32
CA VAL A 85 3.81 -9.11 -17.76
C VAL A 85 3.26 -9.90 -16.58
N ASN A 86 4.05 -10.05 -15.51
CA ASN A 86 3.61 -10.75 -14.31
C ASN A 86 2.38 -10.09 -13.69
N GLN A 87 2.37 -8.76 -13.59
CA GLN A 87 1.22 -8.00 -13.04
C GLN A 87 -0.02 -8.14 -13.92
N VAL A 88 0.11 -7.96 -15.24
CA VAL A 88 -1.02 -8.05 -16.17
C VAL A 88 -1.64 -9.45 -16.18
N LEU A 89 -0.82 -10.50 -16.06
CA LEU A 89 -1.27 -11.89 -16.07
C LEU A 89 -1.57 -12.45 -14.68
N GLY A 90 -1.30 -11.70 -13.61
CA GLY A 90 -1.47 -12.17 -12.22
C GLY A 90 -0.54 -13.33 -11.83
N LEU A 91 0.66 -13.39 -12.42
CA LEU A 91 1.63 -14.44 -12.13
C LEU A 91 2.36 -14.16 -10.82
N SER A 92 2.46 -15.18 -9.96
CA SER A 92 3.09 -15.07 -8.64
C SER A 92 3.91 -16.30 -8.25
N ALA A 93 3.78 -17.40 -8.97
CA ALA A 93 4.53 -18.62 -8.71
C ALA A 93 6.00 -18.41 -9.07
N LYS A 94 6.90 -18.58 -8.10
CA LYS A 94 8.35 -18.45 -8.27
C LYS A 94 8.98 -19.83 -8.47
N ALA A 95 9.87 -19.95 -9.45
CA ALA A 95 10.77 -21.08 -9.53
C ALA A 95 11.91 -20.95 -8.50
N ASP A 96 12.37 -22.06 -7.95
CA ASP A 96 13.56 -22.11 -7.10
C ASP A 96 14.81 -22.15 -7.98
N LEU A 97 15.40 -20.98 -8.22
CA LEU A 97 16.50 -20.77 -9.17
C LEU A 97 17.57 -19.86 -8.56
N SER A 98 18.78 -19.94 -9.11
CA SER A 98 19.84 -18.96 -8.87
C SER A 98 20.38 -18.46 -10.21
N PHE A 99 20.68 -17.16 -10.26
CA PHE A 99 21.18 -16.50 -11.46
C PHE A 99 22.62 -16.04 -11.21
N ARG A 100 23.50 -16.25 -12.19
CA ARG A 100 24.91 -15.89 -12.08
C ARG A 100 25.15 -14.37 -12.02
N ASP A 101 24.28 -13.62 -12.66
CA ASP A 101 24.36 -12.17 -12.87
C ASP A 101 23.30 -11.38 -12.12
N LEU A 102 22.47 -12.05 -11.31
CA LEU A 102 21.40 -11.41 -10.55
C LEU A 102 21.38 -11.92 -9.10
N PRO A 103 21.89 -11.11 -8.16
CA PRO A 103 21.80 -11.38 -6.72
C PRO A 103 20.35 -11.47 -6.22
N THR A 104 20.13 -12.25 -5.16
CA THR A 104 18.80 -12.48 -4.56
C THR A 104 18.21 -11.25 -3.88
N ASP A 105 19.02 -10.27 -3.49
CA ASP A 105 18.61 -9.00 -2.87
C ASP A 105 18.27 -7.91 -3.91
N ASN A 106 18.40 -8.20 -5.21
CA ASN A 106 18.01 -7.30 -6.26
C ASN A 106 16.47 -7.23 -6.38
N TRP A 107 15.92 -6.03 -6.55
CA TRP A 107 14.48 -5.78 -6.70
C TRP A 107 13.81 -6.63 -7.80
N ALA A 108 14.56 -6.97 -8.85
CA ALA A 108 14.06 -7.71 -10.00
C ALA A 108 14.08 -9.23 -9.83
N PHE A 109 14.77 -9.75 -8.80
CA PHE A 109 15.01 -11.19 -8.65
C PHE A 109 13.71 -11.99 -8.69
N ASP A 110 12.75 -11.58 -7.88
CA ASP A 110 11.44 -12.22 -7.80
C ASP A 110 10.68 -12.16 -9.12
N GLN A 111 10.73 -11.02 -9.80
CA GLN A 111 10.01 -10.82 -11.07
C GLN A 111 10.57 -11.72 -12.18
N ILE A 112 11.88 -11.95 -12.15
CA ILE A 112 12.55 -12.84 -13.10
C ILE A 112 12.30 -14.31 -12.72
N ALA A 113 12.30 -14.65 -11.43
CA ALA A 113 12.02 -16.02 -10.95
C ALA A 113 10.57 -16.49 -11.23
N ILE A 114 9.62 -15.56 -11.40
CA ILE A 114 8.24 -15.85 -11.82
C ILE A 114 8.15 -16.16 -13.32
N ALA A 115 9.06 -15.62 -14.13
CA ALA A 115 8.97 -15.60 -15.59
C ALA A 115 9.76 -16.74 -16.30
N VAL A 116 10.13 -17.80 -15.57
CA VAL A 116 10.89 -18.96 -16.07
C VAL A 116 10.04 -20.22 -15.97
#